data_AF-A0A969EVD2-F1
#
_entry.id   AF-A0A969EVD2-F1
#
_cell.length_a   1.000
_cell.length_b   1.000
_cell.length_c   1.000
_cell.angle_alpha   90.00
_cell.angle_beta   90.00
_cell.angle_gamma   90.00
#
_symmetry.space_group_name_H-M   'P 1'
#
loop_
_entity.id
_entity.type
_entity.pdbx_description
1 polymer ?
#
loop_
_entity_poly.entity_id
_entity_poly.type
_entity_poly.pdbx_seq_one_letter_code
_entity_poly.pdbx_strand_id
1 'polypeptide(L)'
;MVKHEEKPAVTGQEQQPLWRYIPHRQFARPRTSAREEVRKGLLGLWAQLWNKHQPHETQSTHTDLRHLSHSLRDRIAPVPDWTVLRSALDEALSSWLDDSPSAARLQIVIGTPYSGTHEALNHWAAAHNLFLLDPPNTEDLLAGNNTWFDHLPQDVATPLVLPSLEQCYLRHTHGLLLIRQFLQWLVHRPGRCVLGCSSWAWIYLSKAVGINTLFPAPLILEALDGERLQAWFSQLAEDSEMQPIVFRQADNGHFVIPPGKPDDPETAPAEQGDHRELSTFLTDVAAHSRGNPGVAWAIWRYSLSRLPDQDMAEHAGHDTETVWVKPWQQIRLPTPPSPCNHSELFVLQAVLLHDGLTTQALTLSLPSAAFEIQCALTRLLQLDVLEMVQQHWRVSPLAYPAVREMLASRSFWWTKIINRVCSTITTQWLRPNRLPTGDFHEHRLAFAPARPLSAQSFSLRLR
;
A
#
# COMPACT_ATOMS: atom_id res chain seq x y z
N MET A 1 -51.96 -15.62 -34.26
CA MET A 1 -51.82 -14.38 -33.46
C MET A 1 -50.71 -14.59 -32.45
N VAL A 2 -49.48 -14.26 -32.86
CA VAL A 2 -48.29 -14.31 -32.00
C VAL A 2 -48.28 -13.00 -31.23
N LYS A 3 -48.33 -13.07 -29.89
CA LYS A 3 -48.19 -11.90 -29.02
C LYS A 3 -46.73 -11.45 -29.04
N HIS A 4 -46.52 -10.21 -29.45
CA HIS A 4 -45.27 -9.49 -29.21
C HIS A 4 -45.13 -9.24 -27.71
N GLU A 5 -44.09 -9.81 -27.11
CA GLU A 5 -43.56 -9.35 -25.82
C GLU A 5 -42.55 -8.22 -26.10
N GLU A 6 -42.92 -7.02 -25.70
CA GLU A 6 -42.03 -5.86 -25.65
C GLU A 6 -40.94 -6.10 -24.61
N LYS A 7 -39.70 -6.00 -25.06
CA LYS A 7 -38.48 -6.04 -24.25
C LYS A 7 -38.37 -4.70 -23.52
N PRO A 8 -38.24 -4.64 -22.18
CA PRO A 8 -38.09 -3.37 -21.49
C PRO A 8 -36.73 -2.75 -21.82
N ALA A 9 -36.77 -1.43 -22.05
CA ALA A 9 -35.65 -0.59 -22.35
C ALA A 9 -34.58 -0.66 -21.24
N VAL A 10 -33.33 -0.81 -21.65
CA VAL A 10 -32.15 -0.70 -20.79
C VAL A 10 -32.02 0.76 -20.35
N THR A 11 -32.44 1.06 -19.13
CA THR A 11 -32.19 2.31 -18.42
C THR A 11 -30.68 2.52 -18.24
N GLY A 12 -30.25 3.78 -18.37
CA GLY A 12 -28.87 4.23 -18.52
C GLY A 12 -27.88 3.65 -17.51
N GLN A 13 -26.67 3.33 -18.01
CA GLN A 13 -25.53 3.02 -17.17
C GLN A 13 -25.13 4.29 -16.41
N GLU A 14 -25.50 4.39 -15.13
CA GLU A 14 -24.84 5.31 -14.21
C GLU A 14 -23.34 4.97 -14.21
N GLN A 15 -22.52 5.92 -14.66
CA GLN A 15 -21.07 5.80 -14.61
C GLN A 15 -20.66 5.63 -13.14
N GLN A 16 -20.00 4.53 -12.82
CA GLN A 16 -19.52 4.30 -11.45
C GLN A 16 -18.51 5.39 -11.06
N PRO A 17 -18.56 5.90 -9.82
CA PRO A 17 -17.57 6.87 -9.36
C PRO A 17 -16.17 6.25 -9.41
N LEU A 18 -15.18 7.06 -9.78
CA LEU A 18 -13.80 6.62 -9.91
C LEU A 18 -13.25 6.09 -8.57
N TRP A 19 -13.54 6.83 -7.49
CA TRP A 19 -13.08 6.53 -6.14
C TRP A 19 -14.27 6.20 -5.25
N ARG A 20 -14.17 5.09 -4.51
CA ARG A 20 -15.21 4.67 -3.59
C ARG A 20 -14.62 3.88 -2.44
N TYR A 21 -15.01 4.20 -1.20
CA TYR A 21 -14.72 3.35 -0.05
C TYR A 21 -15.88 2.39 0.20
N ILE A 22 -15.55 1.13 0.43
CA ILE A 22 -16.51 0.05 0.69
C ILE A 22 -16.13 -0.71 1.95
N PRO A 23 -17.07 -1.39 2.63
CA PRO A 23 -16.73 -2.32 3.69
C PRO A 23 -15.75 -3.39 3.18
N HIS A 24 -14.66 -3.64 3.91
CA HIS A 24 -13.58 -4.57 3.51
C HIS A 24 -14.08 -5.97 3.12
N ARG A 25 -15.19 -6.43 3.70
CA ARG A 25 -15.79 -7.74 3.37
C ARG A 25 -16.33 -7.83 1.93
N GLN A 26 -16.59 -6.69 1.30
CA GLN A 26 -17.11 -6.57 -0.06
C GLN A 26 -15.98 -6.41 -1.10
N PHE A 27 -14.72 -6.33 -0.66
CA PHE A 27 -13.58 -6.16 -1.56
C PHE A 27 -13.48 -7.32 -2.55
N ALA A 28 -13.62 -7.01 -3.84
CA ALA A 28 -13.44 -7.94 -4.94
C ALA A 28 -12.17 -7.59 -5.72
N ARG A 29 -11.43 -8.61 -6.18
CA ARG A 29 -10.26 -8.38 -7.03
C ARG A 29 -10.72 -8.13 -8.48
N PRO A 30 -10.02 -7.27 -9.24
CA PRO A 30 -10.24 -7.15 -10.67
C PRO A 30 -10.03 -8.51 -11.36
N ARG A 31 -10.84 -8.78 -12.37
CA ARG A 31 -10.75 -10.01 -13.18
C ARG A 31 -9.54 -9.92 -14.11
N THR A 32 -8.87 -11.05 -14.33
CA THR A 32 -7.83 -11.19 -15.36
C THR A 32 -8.48 -11.28 -16.74
N SER A 33 -7.77 -10.82 -17.78
CA SER A 33 -8.15 -11.14 -19.14
C SER A 33 -7.97 -12.65 -19.40
N ALA A 34 -8.71 -13.21 -20.37
CA ALA A 34 -8.60 -14.62 -20.75
C ALA A 34 -7.17 -15.01 -21.21
N ARG A 35 -6.39 -14.04 -21.72
CA ARG A 35 -4.98 -14.22 -22.11
C ARG A 35 -4.05 -14.38 -20.90
N GLU A 36 -4.40 -13.83 -19.74
CA GLU A 36 -3.59 -13.91 -18.52
C GLU A 36 -3.88 -15.15 -17.66
N GLU A 37 -5.07 -15.76 -17.76
CA GLU A 37 -5.36 -17.06 -17.14
C GLU A 37 -4.39 -18.16 -17.61
N VAL A 38 -4.02 -18.12 -18.89
CA VAL A 38 -3.00 -19.01 -19.49
C VAL A 38 -1.63 -18.76 -18.87
N ARG A 39 -1.27 -17.49 -18.59
CA ARG A 39 0.02 -17.14 -17.94
C ARG A 39 0.06 -17.58 -16.48
N LYS A 40 -1.02 -17.45 -15.70
CA LYS A 40 -1.07 -17.95 -14.31
C LYS A 40 -1.06 -19.48 -14.25
N GLY A 41 -1.75 -20.14 -15.18
CA GLY A 41 -1.71 -21.60 -15.34
C GLY A 41 -0.31 -22.12 -15.68
N LEU A 42 0.48 -21.35 -16.45
CA LEU A 42 1.87 -21.66 -16.74
C LEU A 42 2.80 -21.27 -15.58
N LEU A 43 2.72 -20.07 -14.99
CA LEU A 43 3.59 -19.65 -13.88
C LEU A 43 3.57 -20.61 -12.67
N GLY A 44 2.43 -21.23 -12.38
CA GLY A 44 2.31 -22.28 -11.34
C GLY A 44 3.11 -23.56 -11.63
N LEU A 45 3.34 -23.88 -12.91
CA LEU A 45 4.20 -24.98 -13.37
C LEU A 45 5.66 -24.53 -13.56
N TRP A 46 5.89 -23.27 -13.92
CA TRP A 46 7.23 -22.73 -14.19
C TRP A 46 8.04 -22.38 -12.92
N ALA A 47 7.38 -22.12 -11.79
CA ALA A 47 8.05 -21.94 -10.48
C ALA A 47 8.80 -23.20 -10.01
N GLN A 48 8.45 -24.39 -10.53
CA GLN A 48 9.15 -25.66 -10.24
C GLN A 48 10.26 -25.99 -11.26
N LEU A 49 10.27 -25.38 -12.44
CA LEU A 49 11.17 -25.74 -13.55
C LEU A 49 12.34 -24.76 -13.75
N TRP A 50 12.36 -23.60 -13.07
CA TRP A 50 13.47 -22.65 -13.11
C TRP A 50 14.79 -23.17 -12.48
N ASN A 51 14.80 -24.42 -11.98
CA ASN A 51 16.01 -25.07 -11.45
C ASN A 51 16.83 -25.81 -12.54
N LYS A 52 16.44 -25.74 -13.82
CA LYS A 52 17.24 -26.30 -14.92
C LYS A 52 16.85 -25.67 -16.27
N HIS A 53 17.81 -25.01 -16.90
CA HIS A 53 17.82 -24.48 -18.27
C HIS A 53 17.23 -23.09 -18.48
N GLN A 54 18.12 -22.14 -18.83
CA GLN A 54 17.80 -21.07 -19.77
C GLN A 54 17.56 -21.72 -21.15
N PRO A 55 16.38 -21.56 -21.77
CA PRO A 55 16.24 -21.79 -23.19
C PRO A 55 16.48 -20.48 -23.95
N HIS A 56 17.08 -20.63 -25.12
CA HIS A 56 17.43 -19.60 -26.08
C HIS A 56 16.28 -18.64 -26.41
N GLU A 57 16.66 -17.37 -26.54
CA GLU A 57 15.91 -16.28 -27.14
C GLU A 57 15.25 -16.73 -28.45
N THR A 58 13.91 -16.75 -28.46
CA THR A 58 13.15 -16.74 -29.70
C THR A 58 12.97 -15.28 -30.09
N GLN A 59 13.57 -14.91 -31.21
CA GLN A 59 13.53 -13.58 -31.80
C GLN A 59 12.09 -13.12 -32.01
N SER A 60 11.58 -12.32 -31.08
CA SER A 60 10.45 -11.43 -31.33
C SER A 60 11.04 -10.15 -31.91
N THR A 61 10.43 -9.61 -32.97
CA THR A 61 10.82 -8.36 -33.63
C THR A 61 11.07 -7.28 -32.57
N HIS A 62 12.35 -6.99 -32.31
CA HIS A 62 12.76 -5.99 -31.34
C HIS A 62 12.39 -4.62 -31.90
N THR A 63 11.22 -4.13 -31.53
CA THR A 63 10.94 -2.70 -31.62
C THR A 63 11.86 -2.01 -30.62
N ASP A 64 12.88 -1.30 -31.10
CA ASP A 64 13.88 -0.60 -30.27
C ASP A 64 13.24 0.58 -29.52
N LEU A 65 12.51 0.29 -28.45
CA LEU A 65 11.84 1.29 -27.63
C LEU A 65 12.84 2.11 -26.82
N ARG A 66 12.86 3.44 -27.04
CA ARG A 66 13.64 4.39 -26.25
C ARG A 66 12.90 4.81 -24.99
N HIS A 67 13.67 5.10 -23.94
CA HIS A 67 13.12 5.71 -22.72
C HIS A 67 12.57 7.11 -23.01
N LEU A 68 11.40 7.41 -22.46
CA LEU A 68 10.84 8.77 -22.45
C LEU A 68 11.70 9.71 -21.62
N SER A 69 11.75 10.99 -21.99
CA SER A 69 12.34 12.02 -21.13
C SER A 69 11.62 12.06 -19.77
N HIS A 70 12.33 12.48 -18.73
CA HIS A 70 11.75 12.60 -17.40
C HIS A 70 10.60 13.63 -17.39
N SER A 71 10.80 14.79 -18.03
CA SER A 71 9.78 15.84 -18.14
C SER A 71 8.49 15.38 -18.82
N LEU A 72 8.58 14.59 -19.90
CA LEU A 72 7.40 14.06 -20.55
C LEU A 72 6.69 13.01 -19.69
N ARG A 73 7.44 12.12 -19.02
CA ARG A 73 6.86 11.15 -18.08
C ARG A 73 6.17 11.83 -16.90
N ASP A 74 6.78 12.87 -16.34
CA ASP A 74 6.20 13.68 -15.26
C ASP A 74 4.95 14.42 -15.72
N ARG A 75 4.88 14.83 -16.98
CA ARG A 75 3.71 15.49 -17.57
C ARG A 75 2.53 14.53 -17.77
N ILE A 76 2.76 13.34 -18.34
CA ILE A 76 1.68 12.43 -18.76
C ILE A 76 1.24 11.44 -17.68
N ALA A 77 2.08 11.26 -16.65
CA ALA A 77 1.81 10.40 -15.52
C ALA A 77 2.44 11.03 -14.27
N PRO A 78 1.99 12.22 -13.85
CA PRO A 78 2.49 12.87 -12.63
C PRO A 78 2.25 12.01 -11.41
N VAL A 79 3.00 12.25 -10.33
CA VAL A 79 2.77 11.58 -9.04
C VAL A 79 1.30 11.81 -8.63
N PRO A 80 0.53 10.77 -8.26
CA PRO A 80 -0.87 10.92 -7.89
C PRO A 80 -1.06 11.91 -6.75
N ASP A 81 -1.95 12.88 -6.95
CA ASP A 81 -2.48 13.69 -5.85
C ASP A 81 -3.59 12.90 -5.15
N TRP A 82 -3.34 12.49 -3.90
CA TRP A 82 -4.31 11.72 -3.11
C TRP A 82 -5.43 12.56 -2.49
N THR A 83 -5.39 13.89 -2.64
CA THR A 83 -6.51 14.75 -2.21
C THR A 83 -7.80 14.44 -2.97
N VAL A 84 -7.69 13.84 -4.17
CA VAL A 84 -8.85 13.38 -4.98
C VAL A 84 -9.71 12.33 -4.26
N LEU A 85 -9.17 11.62 -3.27
CA LEU A 85 -9.89 10.64 -2.47
C LEU A 85 -10.80 11.27 -1.40
N ARG A 86 -10.69 12.60 -1.17
CA ARG A 86 -11.46 13.30 -0.13
C ARG A 86 -12.96 13.14 -0.31
N SER A 87 -13.47 13.32 -1.53
CA SER A 87 -14.91 13.19 -1.80
C SER A 87 -15.43 11.79 -1.50
N ALA A 88 -14.64 10.75 -1.81
CA ALA A 88 -14.99 9.38 -1.50
C ALA A 88 -14.97 9.10 0.02
N LEU A 89 -14.07 9.74 0.78
CA LEU A 89 -14.06 9.69 2.24
C LEU A 89 -15.26 10.45 2.84
N ASP A 90 -15.60 11.62 2.31
CA ASP A 90 -16.78 12.39 2.72
C ASP A 90 -18.06 11.59 2.54
N GLU A 91 -18.23 10.93 1.40
CA GLU A 91 -19.38 10.07 1.15
C GLU A 91 -19.43 8.91 2.16
N ALA A 92 -18.32 8.21 2.34
CA ALA A 92 -18.25 7.02 3.19
C ALA A 92 -18.36 7.32 4.69
N LEU A 93 -17.93 8.51 5.12
CA LEU A 93 -17.93 8.95 6.52
C LEU A 93 -18.98 10.03 6.82
N SER A 94 -19.88 10.33 5.87
CA SER A 94 -20.96 11.32 6.01
C SER A 94 -21.76 11.15 7.31
N SER A 95 -22.29 9.95 7.54
CA SER A 95 -23.04 9.65 8.77
C SER A 95 -22.23 9.84 10.06
N TRP A 96 -20.91 9.65 9.99
CA TRP A 96 -20.01 9.88 11.10
C TRP A 96 -19.75 11.36 11.32
N LEU A 97 -19.61 12.16 10.25
CA LEU A 97 -19.44 13.61 10.30
C LEU A 97 -20.67 14.31 10.88
N ASP A 98 -21.86 13.89 10.45
CA ASP A 98 -23.16 14.44 10.86
C ASP A 98 -23.57 14.08 12.31
N ASP A 99 -22.72 13.33 13.03
CA ASP A 99 -23.00 12.83 14.38
C ASP A 99 -24.31 12.02 14.47
N SER A 100 -24.57 11.23 13.43
CA SER A 100 -25.79 10.43 13.36
C SER A 100 -25.80 9.37 14.48
N PRO A 101 -26.91 9.18 15.21
CA PRO A 101 -26.99 8.23 16.32
C PRO A 101 -26.79 6.77 15.87
N SER A 102 -26.94 6.46 14.58
CA SER A 102 -26.68 5.14 14.01
C SER A 102 -25.22 4.91 13.61
N ALA A 103 -24.40 5.96 13.56
CA ALA A 103 -23.00 5.84 13.15
C ALA A 103 -22.16 5.26 14.30
N ALA A 104 -21.30 4.30 13.97
CA ALA A 104 -20.31 3.82 14.92
C ALA A 104 -19.36 4.97 15.27
N ARG A 105 -19.16 5.20 16.57
CA ARG A 105 -18.25 6.26 17.06
C ARG A 105 -16.83 6.09 16.54
N LEU A 106 -16.38 4.85 16.42
CA LEU A 106 -15.09 4.48 15.86
C LEU A 106 -15.28 3.98 14.43
N GLN A 107 -14.58 4.60 13.49
CA GLN A 107 -14.47 4.15 12.10
C GLN A 107 -13.03 3.72 11.83
N ILE A 108 -12.87 2.64 11.05
CA ILE A 108 -11.55 2.16 10.64
C ILE A 108 -11.49 2.24 9.12
N VAL A 109 -10.42 2.83 8.59
CA VAL A 109 -10.12 2.85 7.15
C VAL A 109 -8.79 2.14 6.95
N ILE A 110 -8.79 1.08 6.15
CA ILE A 110 -7.57 0.35 5.83
C ILE A 110 -7.08 0.67 4.41
N GLY A 111 -5.76 0.76 4.28
CA GLY A 111 -5.07 0.95 2.99
C GLY A 111 -4.09 -0.20 2.72
N THR A 112 -3.96 -0.61 1.47
CA THR A 112 -2.75 -1.35 1.08
C THR A 112 -1.60 -0.35 0.88
N PRO A 113 -0.32 -0.75 1.03
CA PRO A 113 0.79 0.13 0.65
C PRO A 113 0.55 0.72 -0.74
N TYR A 114 0.82 2.01 -0.93
CA TYR A 114 0.56 2.75 -2.18
C TYR A 114 -0.90 3.00 -2.55
N SER A 115 -1.85 2.79 -1.64
CA SER A 115 -3.27 3.12 -1.90
C SER A 115 -3.63 4.60 -1.72
N GLY A 116 -2.74 5.42 -1.17
CA GLY A 116 -3.00 6.84 -0.88
C GLY A 116 -3.88 7.09 0.35
N THR A 117 -4.31 6.04 1.06
CA THR A 117 -5.22 6.16 2.22
C THR A 117 -4.64 7.01 3.35
N HIS A 118 -3.34 6.91 3.62
CA HIS A 118 -2.68 7.70 4.66
C HIS A 118 -2.78 9.19 4.35
N GLU A 119 -2.34 9.56 3.15
CA GLU A 119 -2.32 10.93 2.65
C GLU A 119 -3.74 11.50 2.55
N ALA A 120 -4.68 10.70 2.03
CA ALA A 120 -6.09 11.07 1.96
C ALA A 120 -6.70 11.35 3.33
N LEU A 121 -6.42 10.54 4.35
CA LEU A 121 -6.93 10.78 5.70
C LEU A 121 -6.34 12.05 6.34
N ASN A 122 -5.05 12.33 6.12
CA ASN A 122 -4.43 13.59 6.57
C ASN A 122 -5.13 14.80 5.95
N HIS A 123 -5.29 14.79 4.62
CA HIS A 123 -5.93 15.89 3.90
C HIS A 123 -7.41 16.03 4.27
N TRP A 124 -8.11 14.91 4.45
CA TRP A 124 -9.51 14.90 4.88
C TRP A 124 -9.68 15.47 6.29
N ALA A 125 -8.86 15.03 7.26
CA ALA A 125 -8.89 15.55 8.62
C ALA A 125 -8.59 17.05 8.67
N ALA A 126 -7.61 17.52 7.90
CA ALA A 126 -7.28 18.93 7.79
C ALA A 126 -8.43 19.74 7.18
N ALA A 127 -9.09 19.24 6.13
CA ALA A 127 -10.21 19.91 5.48
C ALA A 127 -11.43 20.10 6.40
N HIS A 128 -11.66 19.15 7.32
CA HIS A 128 -12.74 19.20 8.31
C HIS A 128 -12.31 19.81 9.65
N ASN A 129 -11.08 20.31 9.78
CA ASN A 129 -10.49 20.84 11.02
C ASN A 129 -10.60 19.86 12.21
N LEU A 130 -10.41 18.56 11.94
CA LEU A 130 -10.44 17.51 12.96
C LEU A 130 -9.09 17.42 13.67
N PHE A 131 -9.09 16.92 14.92
CA PHE A 131 -7.85 16.72 15.65
C PHE A 131 -7.06 15.56 15.04
N LEU A 132 -5.88 15.86 14.48
CA LEU A 132 -4.96 14.87 13.93
C LEU A 132 -3.98 14.43 15.03
N LEU A 133 -3.89 13.12 15.26
CA LEU A 133 -2.92 12.53 16.18
C LEU A 133 -1.75 11.97 15.39
N ASP A 134 -0.57 12.54 15.63
CA ASP A 134 0.68 12.02 15.10
C ASP A 134 1.08 10.72 15.81
N PRO A 135 1.73 9.79 15.10
CA PRO A 135 2.23 8.57 15.71
C PRO A 135 3.36 8.87 16.71
N PRO A 136 3.57 7.99 17.70
CA PRO A 136 4.66 8.11 18.65
C PRO A 136 6.01 7.96 17.94
N ASN A 137 7.06 8.61 18.48
CA ASN A 137 8.40 8.38 17.99
C ASN A 137 8.91 6.96 18.37
N THR A 138 9.96 6.50 17.69
CA THR A 138 10.52 5.16 17.92
C THR A 138 11.07 4.98 19.35
N GLU A 139 11.58 6.04 19.98
CA GLU A 139 12.12 5.96 21.34
C GLU A 139 11.01 5.68 22.36
N ASP A 140 9.87 6.38 22.27
CA ASP A 140 8.70 6.18 23.11
C ASP A 140 8.11 4.78 22.95
N LEU A 141 8.07 4.27 21.70
CA LEU A 141 7.62 2.90 21.39
C LEU A 141 8.48 1.84 22.09
N LEU A 142 9.78 2.06 22.20
CA LEU A 142 10.72 1.12 22.80
C LEU A 142 10.80 1.26 24.32
N ALA A 143 10.74 2.49 24.83
CA ALA A 143 10.74 2.78 26.26
C ALA A 143 9.41 2.37 26.93
N GLY A 144 8.33 2.23 26.15
CA GLY A 144 6.99 2.03 26.69
C GLY A 144 6.52 3.24 27.49
N ASN A 145 7.01 4.42 27.13
CA ASN A 145 6.67 5.67 27.79
C ASN A 145 5.26 6.11 27.39
N ASN A 146 4.51 6.65 28.34
CA ASN A 146 3.13 7.08 28.13
C ASN A 146 3.02 8.57 27.75
N THR A 147 4.14 9.26 27.51
CA THR A 147 4.17 10.66 27.04
C THR A 147 3.36 10.88 25.77
N TRP A 148 3.27 9.87 24.89
CA TRP A 148 2.42 9.97 23.70
C TRP A 148 0.94 10.21 24.04
N PHE A 149 0.43 9.70 25.17
CA PHE A 149 -0.93 9.96 25.61
C PHE A 149 -1.17 11.41 26.04
N ASP A 150 -0.13 12.17 26.36
CA ASP A 150 -0.24 13.59 26.72
C ASP A 150 -0.61 14.45 25.50
N HIS A 151 -0.38 13.95 24.28
CA HIS A 151 -0.80 14.59 23.03
C HIS A 151 -2.26 14.33 22.68
N LEU A 152 -2.98 13.51 23.44
CA LEU A 152 -4.39 13.27 23.20
C LEU A 152 -5.24 14.50 23.60
N PRO A 153 -6.36 14.73 22.92
CA PRO A 153 -7.23 15.85 23.26
C PRO A 153 -7.78 15.68 24.68
N GLN A 154 -7.64 16.75 25.47
CA GLN A 154 -8.13 16.82 26.85
C GLN A 154 -9.66 16.71 26.91
N ASP A 155 -10.34 17.31 25.93
CA ASP A 155 -11.76 17.08 25.70
C ASP A 155 -11.95 15.73 24.99
N VAL A 156 -12.54 14.80 25.72
CA VAL A 156 -12.84 13.45 25.25
C VAL A 156 -13.94 13.41 24.19
N ALA A 157 -14.71 14.49 24.02
CA ALA A 157 -15.73 14.61 22.97
C ALA A 157 -15.14 15.02 21.61
N THR A 158 -13.96 15.66 21.59
CA THR A 158 -13.31 16.12 20.37
C THR A 158 -13.10 14.97 19.38
N PRO A 159 -13.57 15.09 18.13
CA PRO A 159 -13.31 14.08 17.11
C PRO A 159 -11.82 13.93 16.82
N LEU A 160 -11.35 12.68 16.78
CA LEU A 160 -9.95 12.32 16.64
C LEU A 160 -9.70 11.56 15.33
N VAL A 161 -8.62 11.87 14.63
CA VAL A 161 -8.16 11.10 13.48
C VAL A 161 -6.72 10.64 13.72
N LEU A 162 -6.48 9.33 13.61
CA LEU A 162 -5.13 8.74 13.61
C LEU A 162 -4.91 8.05 12.26
N PRO A 163 -4.17 8.64 11.31
CA PRO A 163 -4.03 8.11 9.95
C PRO A 163 -3.23 6.81 9.83
N SER A 164 -2.36 6.50 10.81
CA SER A 164 -1.33 5.46 10.67
C SER A 164 -1.15 4.62 11.94
N LEU A 165 -2.07 3.69 12.16
CA LEU A 165 -1.98 2.79 13.31
C LEU A 165 -0.73 1.89 13.27
N GLU A 166 -0.23 1.57 12.07
CA GLU A 166 0.98 0.76 11.83
C GLU A 166 2.28 1.39 12.35
N GLN A 167 2.27 2.71 12.57
CA GLN A 167 3.39 3.47 13.11
C GLN A 167 3.32 3.58 14.64
N CYS A 168 2.22 3.12 15.27
CA CYS A 168 2.00 3.20 16.71
C CYS A 168 2.50 1.96 17.47
N TYR A 169 3.27 1.09 16.81
CA TYR A 169 3.88 -0.08 17.43
C TYR A 169 5.14 -0.52 16.67
N LEU A 170 5.97 -1.31 17.33
CA LEU A 170 7.05 -2.08 16.69
C LEU A 170 6.87 -3.55 17.00
N ARG A 171 7.23 -4.43 16.05
CA ARG A 171 7.30 -5.88 16.28
C ARG A 171 8.52 -6.24 17.14
N HIS A 172 8.50 -5.76 18.37
CA HIS A 172 9.53 -5.90 19.40
C HIS A 172 8.85 -6.33 20.72
N THR A 173 9.60 -6.90 21.67
CA THR A 173 9.05 -7.41 22.94
C THR A 173 8.25 -6.36 23.72
N HIS A 174 8.74 -5.12 23.74
CA HIS A 174 8.08 -3.97 24.37
C HIS A 174 7.28 -3.12 23.38
N GLY A 175 7.46 -3.32 22.07
CA GLY A 175 6.92 -2.46 21.03
C GLY A 175 5.39 -2.57 20.84
N LEU A 176 4.72 -3.49 21.54
CA LEU A 176 3.26 -3.62 21.54
C LEU A 176 2.59 -3.01 22.79
N LEU A 177 3.35 -2.52 23.77
CA LEU A 177 2.77 -2.02 25.01
C LEU A 177 1.90 -0.79 24.78
N LEU A 178 2.43 0.19 24.03
CA LEU A 178 1.75 1.45 23.78
C LEU A 178 0.45 1.25 22.99
N ILE A 179 0.50 0.48 21.89
CA ILE A 179 -0.70 0.19 21.09
C ILE A 179 -1.76 -0.53 21.91
N ARG A 180 -1.40 -1.45 22.81
CA ARG A 180 -2.39 -2.13 23.67
C ARG A 180 -3.10 -1.16 24.61
N GLN A 181 -2.36 -0.25 25.23
CA GLN A 181 -2.92 0.79 26.08
C GLN A 181 -3.83 1.73 25.28
N PHE A 182 -3.41 2.10 24.07
CA PHE A 182 -4.19 2.96 23.18
C PHE A 182 -5.50 2.31 22.73
N LEU A 183 -5.47 1.02 22.35
CA LEU A 183 -6.68 0.27 22.01
C LEU A 183 -7.64 0.18 23.21
N GLN A 184 -7.11 -0.02 24.43
CA GLN A 184 -7.92 -0.01 25.64
C GLN A 184 -8.55 1.36 25.91
N TRP A 185 -7.78 2.44 25.70
CA TRP A 185 -8.29 3.81 25.84
C TRP A 185 -9.40 4.10 24.81
N LEU A 186 -9.23 3.70 23.56
CA LEU A 186 -10.24 3.86 22.50
C LEU A 186 -11.57 3.18 22.83
N VAL A 187 -11.54 1.98 23.44
CA VAL A 187 -12.76 1.25 23.86
C VAL A 187 -13.60 2.07 24.85
N HIS A 188 -12.96 2.85 25.72
CA HIS A 188 -13.63 3.61 26.78
C HIS A 188 -13.88 5.08 26.40
N ARG A 189 -13.34 5.55 25.28
CA ARG A 189 -13.48 6.95 24.84
C ARG A 189 -14.93 7.24 24.44
N PRO A 190 -15.55 8.33 24.92
CA PRO A 190 -16.88 8.76 24.48
C PRO A 190 -16.87 9.37 23.07
N GLY A 191 -15.86 10.16 22.72
CA GLY A 191 -15.76 10.87 21.45
C GLY A 191 -15.56 9.99 20.22
N ARG A 192 -15.86 10.60 19.07
CA ARG A 192 -15.76 9.98 17.74
C ARG A 192 -14.30 9.87 17.30
N CYS A 193 -13.93 8.75 16.66
CA CYS A 193 -12.59 8.51 16.16
C CYS A 193 -12.60 7.89 14.75
N VAL A 194 -11.65 8.29 13.89
CA VAL A 194 -11.31 7.60 12.64
C VAL A 194 -9.88 7.11 12.72
N LEU A 195 -9.65 5.82 12.50
CA LEU A 195 -8.30 5.24 12.45
C LEU A 195 -7.98 4.76 11.04
N GLY A 196 -6.90 5.29 10.47
CA GLY A 196 -6.21 4.74 9.32
C GLY A 196 -5.26 3.62 9.73
N CYS A 197 -5.18 2.57 8.92
CA CYS A 197 -4.29 1.45 9.19
C CYS A 197 -3.85 0.73 7.90
N SER A 198 -2.57 0.40 7.81
CA SER A 198 -2.07 -0.53 6.80
C SER A 198 -2.81 -1.88 6.90
N SER A 199 -3.22 -2.43 5.76
CA SER A 199 -3.86 -3.75 5.69
C SER A 199 -2.99 -4.88 6.27
N TRP A 200 -1.65 -4.75 6.19
CA TRP A 200 -0.72 -5.70 6.80
C TRP A 200 -0.71 -5.58 8.33
N ALA A 201 -0.70 -4.35 8.83
CA ALA A 201 -0.81 -4.07 10.27
C ALA A 201 -2.15 -4.52 10.83
N TRP A 202 -3.25 -4.25 10.12
CA TRP A 202 -4.58 -4.72 10.52
C TRP A 202 -4.64 -6.23 10.67
N ILE A 203 -4.10 -6.99 9.69
CA ILE A 203 -4.02 -8.46 9.76
C ILE A 203 -3.16 -8.91 10.95
N TYR A 204 -2.04 -8.23 11.19
CA TYR A 204 -1.15 -8.55 12.30
C TYR A 204 -1.80 -8.27 13.67
N LEU A 205 -2.35 -7.07 13.87
CA LEU A 205 -3.00 -6.66 15.12
C LEU A 205 -4.26 -7.50 15.40
N SER A 206 -4.98 -7.93 14.35
CA SER A 206 -6.09 -8.87 14.49
C SER A 206 -5.64 -10.18 15.14
N LYS A 207 -4.43 -10.64 14.81
CA LYS A 207 -3.86 -11.88 15.39
C LYS A 207 -3.15 -11.64 16.72
N ALA A 208 -2.44 -10.53 16.86
CA ALA A 208 -1.56 -10.26 18.01
C ALA A 208 -2.31 -9.73 19.24
N VAL A 209 -3.39 -8.96 19.02
CA VAL A 209 -4.15 -8.30 20.08
C VAL A 209 -5.68 -8.39 19.89
N GLY A 210 -6.15 -9.08 18.86
CA GLY A 210 -7.59 -9.27 18.64
C GLY A 210 -8.33 -8.00 18.21
N ILE A 211 -7.68 -7.04 17.54
CA ILE A 211 -8.30 -5.73 17.24
C ILE A 211 -9.65 -5.85 16.49
N ASN A 212 -9.81 -6.89 15.66
CA ASN A 212 -11.02 -7.16 14.89
C ASN A 212 -12.21 -7.66 15.73
N THR A 213 -12.01 -8.02 17.00
CA THR A 213 -13.10 -8.31 17.94
C THR A 213 -13.51 -7.08 18.75
N LEU A 214 -12.63 -6.08 18.83
CA LEU A 214 -12.87 -4.84 19.57
C LEU A 214 -13.61 -3.81 18.72
N PHE A 215 -13.32 -3.76 17.42
CA PHE A 215 -13.71 -2.65 16.53
C PHE A 215 -14.51 -3.11 15.31
N PRO A 216 -15.28 -2.21 14.67
CA PRO A 216 -16.10 -2.56 13.51
C PRO A 216 -15.27 -3.00 12.31
N ALA A 217 -15.95 -3.59 11.32
CA ALA A 217 -15.32 -3.97 10.06
C ALA A 217 -14.77 -2.71 9.35
N PRO A 218 -13.52 -2.72 8.87
CA PRO A 218 -12.93 -1.55 8.27
C PRO A 218 -13.50 -1.25 6.89
N LEU A 219 -13.45 0.02 6.50
CA LEU A 219 -13.60 0.50 5.13
C LEU A 219 -12.29 0.33 4.38
N ILE A 220 -12.36 0.09 3.07
CA ILE A 220 -11.20 0.00 2.17
C ILE A 220 -11.55 0.69 0.86
N LEU A 221 -10.55 1.28 0.21
CA LEU A 221 -10.72 1.76 -1.16
C LEU A 221 -11.05 0.59 -2.07
N GLU A 222 -12.12 0.72 -2.85
CA GLU A 222 -12.52 -0.28 -3.83
C GLU A 222 -11.42 -0.48 -4.87
N ALA A 223 -11.24 -1.72 -5.31
CA ALA A 223 -10.24 -2.05 -6.32
C ALA A 223 -10.58 -1.38 -7.66
N LEU A 224 -9.64 -0.65 -8.24
CA LEU A 224 -9.81 -0.10 -9.59
C LEU A 224 -9.71 -1.23 -10.62
N ASP A 225 -10.70 -1.29 -11.51
CA ASP A 225 -10.71 -2.15 -12.70
C ASP A 225 -10.10 -1.42 -13.90
N GLY A 226 -10.02 -2.10 -15.05
CA GLY A 226 -9.43 -1.54 -16.26
C GLY A 226 -10.14 -0.28 -16.75
N GLU A 227 -11.47 -0.20 -16.62
CA GLU A 227 -12.27 0.96 -17.05
C GLU A 227 -11.99 2.18 -16.17
N ARG A 228 -11.95 1.99 -14.85
CA ARG A 228 -11.59 3.08 -13.91
C ARG A 228 -10.14 3.51 -14.04
N LEU A 229 -9.21 2.59 -14.27
CA LEU A 229 -7.81 2.93 -14.58
C LEU A 229 -7.72 3.74 -15.87
N GLN A 230 -8.48 3.39 -16.91
CA GLN A 230 -8.52 4.13 -18.16
C GLN A 230 -9.03 5.56 -17.93
N ALA A 231 -10.16 5.72 -17.23
CA ALA A 231 -10.72 7.02 -16.91
C ALA A 231 -9.72 7.88 -16.12
N TRP A 232 -9.07 7.30 -15.10
CA TRP A 232 -8.10 8.02 -14.28
C TRP A 232 -6.85 8.43 -15.06
N PHE A 233 -6.24 7.53 -15.82
CA PHE A 233 -5.05 7.87 -16.59
C PHE A 233 -5.34 8.82 -17.75
N SER A 234 -6.58 8.84 -18.27
CA SER A 234 -7.03 9.87 -19.22
C SER A 234 -7.03 11.25 -18.55
N GLN A 235 -7.63 11.38 -17.36
CA GLN A 235 -7.64 12.63 -16.59
C GLN A 235 -6.22 13.15 -16.31
N LEU A 236 -5.30 12.27 -15.91
CA LEU A 236 -3.90 12.63 -15.67
C LEU A 236 -3.18 13.16 -16.92
N ALA A 237 -3.59 12.72 -18.12
CA ALA A 237 -3.01 13.17 -19.38
C ALA A 237 -3.67 14.45 -19.91
N GLU A 238 -4.96 14.69 -19.61
CA GLU A 238 -5.73 15.88 -20.00
C GLU A 238 -5.36 17.13 -19.21
N ASP A 239 -4.96 16.98 -17.94
CA ASP A 239 -4.50 18.09 -17.09
C ASP A 239 -3.20 18.78 -17.60
N SER A 240 -2.60 18.26 -18.67
CA SER A 240 -1.46 18.86 -19.35
C SER A 240 -1.94 19.82 -20.46
N GLU A 241 -1.78 21.13 -20.27
CA GLU A 241 -2.16 22.25 -21.17
C GLU A 241 -1.59 22.25 -22.62
N MET A 242 -1.01 21.14 -23.08
CA MET A 242 -0.36 21.00 -24.38
C MET A 242 -1.08 19.98 -25.27
N GLN A 243 -0.56 19.80 -26.48
CA GLN A 243 -1.16 18.98 -27.54
C GLN A 243 -1.69 17.62 -27.11
N PRO A 244 -2.79 17.15 -27.73
CA PRO A 244 -3.41 15.86 -27.42
C PRO A 244 -2.41 14.71 -27.56
N ILE A 245 -2.35 13.87 -26.52
CA ILE A 245 -1.44 12.72 -26.45
C ILE A 245 -2.22 11.45 -26.70
N VAL A 246 -1.70 10.61 -27.59
CA VAL A 246 -2.32 9.33 -27.95
C VAL A 246 -1.50 8.18 -27.40
N PHE A 247 -2.14 7.22 -26.71
CA PHE A 247 -1.48 6.05 -26.14
C PHE A 247 -1.77 4.79 -26.94
N ARG A 248 -0.74 4.24 -27.60
CA ARG A 248 -0.83 3.00 -28.39
C ARG A 248 0.10 1.92 -27.86
N GLN A 249 -0.32 0.66 -27.93
CA GLN A 249 0.52 -0.47 -27.56
C GLN A 249 1.53 -0.78 -28.68
N ALA A 250 2.78 -1.05 -28.32
CA ALA A 250 3.90 -1.08 -29.27
C ALA A 250 3.94 -2.29 -30.23
N ASP A 251 3.29 -3.41 -29.92
CA ASP A 251 3.31 -4.62 -30.75
C ASP A 251 2.16 -4.70 -31.76
N ASN A 252 1.01 -4.10 -31.46
CA ASN A 252 -0.21 -4.20 -32.28
C ASN A 252 -0.81 -2.84 -32.66
N GLY A 253 -0.34 -1.72 -32.09
CA GLY A 253 -0.85 -0.39 -32.36
C GLY A 253 -2.23 -0.10 -31.75
N HIS A 254 -2.80 -1.02 -30.96
CA HIS A 254 -4.11 -0.86 -30.34
C HIS A 254 -4.10 0.29 -29.34
N PHE A 255 -5.24 0.97 -29.21
CA PHE A 255 -5.38 2.04 -28.22
C PHE A 255 -5.36 1.44 -26.81
N VAL A 256 -4.47 1.96 -25.97
CA VAL A 256 -4.49 1.64 -24.53
C VAL A 256 -5.44 2.57 -23.80
N ILE A 257 -5.46 3.84 -24.21
CA ILE A 257 -6.46 4.83 -23.82
C ILE A 257 -7.10 5.33 -25.13
N PRO A 258 -8.42 5.18 -25.30
CA PRO A 258 -9.09 5.67 -26.49
C PRO A 258 -9.03 7.20 -26.54
N PRO A 259 -8.79 7.79 -27.72
CA PRO A 259 -8.91 9.24 -27.87
C PRO A 259 -10.35 9.66 -27.57
N GLY A 260 -10.52 10.86 -27.00
CA GLY A 260 -11.85 11.45 -26.78
C GLY A 260 -12.67 11.42 -28.08
N LYS A 261 -13.99 11.26 -27.96
CA LYS A 261 -14.86 11.32 -29.15
C LYS A 261 -14.68 12.69 -29.80
N PRO A 262 -14.42 12.77 -31.12
CA PRO A 262 -14.40 14.06 -31.79
C PRO A 262 -15.78 14.71 -31.65
N ASP A 263 -15.79 16.02 -31.37
CA ASP A 263 -17.01 16.82 -31.21
C ASP A 263 -17.87 16.85 -32.48
N ASP A 264 -17.28 16.55 -33.65
CA ASP A 264 -17.96 16.55 -34.93
C ASP A 264 -17.65 15.26 -35.74
N PRO A 265 -18.63 14.35 -35.93
CA PRO A 265 -18.41 13.07 -36.62
C PRO A 265 -18.03 13.21 -38.10
N GLU A 266 -18.21 14.38 -38.72
CA GLU A 266 -17.79 14.66 -40.10
C GLU A 266 -16.31 15.05 -40.25
N THR A 267 -15.66 15.51 -39.16
CA THR A 267 -14.21 15.78 -39.13
C THR A 267 -13.38 14.62 -38.58
N ALA A 268 -14.04 13.53 -38.16
CA ALA A 268 -13.35 12.33 -37.76
C ALA A 268 -12.52 11.82 -38.95
N PRO A 269 -11.19 11.69 -38.83
CA PRO A 269 -10.39 11.10 -39.89
C PRO A 269 -10.97 9.74 -40.21
N ALA A 270 -11.25 9.50 -41.50
CA ALA A 270 -11.72 8.22 -42.00
C ALA A 270 -10.57 7.20 -41.89
N GLU A 271 -10.26 6.76 -40.68
CA GLU A 271 -9.37 5.62 -40.45
C GLU A 271 -10.08 4.36 -40.95
N GLN A 272 -9.83 4.01 -42.21
CA GLN A 272 -10.24 2.74 -42.81
C GLN A 272 -9.35 1.62 -42.26
N GLY A 273 -9.89 0.76 -41.40
CA GLY A 273 -9.24 -0.45 -40.91
C GLY A 273 -9.36 -0.65 -39.40
N ASP A 274 -9.03 -1.85 -38.91
CA ASP A 274 -9.08 -2.42 -37.54
C ASP A 274 -8.58 -1.56 -36.35
N HIS A 275 -8.22 -0.29 -36.55
CA HIS A 275 -7.50 0.56 -35.61
C HIS A 275 -8.30 1.06 -34.40
N ARG A 276 -9.59 0.70 -34.25
CA ARG A 276 -10.38 0.97 -33.03
C ARG A 276 -10.24 -0.11 -31.95
N GLU A 277 -9.46 -1.15 -32.18
CA GLU A 277 -9.29 -2.20 -31.18
C GLU A 277 -8.64 -1.67 -29.90
N LEU A 278 -9.29 -1.96 -28.77
CA LEU A 278 -8.83 -1.60 -27.44
C LEU A 278 -7.87 -2.68 -26.93
N SER A 279 -6.79 -2.23 -26.31
CA SER A 279 -5.85 -3.13 -25.63
C SER A 279 -6.46 -3.67 -24.32
N THR A 280 -6.13 -4.93 -23.99
CA THR A 280 -6.42 -5.52 -22.66
C THR A 280 -5.43 -5.08 -21.58
N PHE A 281 -4.46 -4.23 -21.92
CA PHE A 281 -3.35 -3.85 -21.06
C PHE A 281 -3.81 -3.34 -19.68
N LEU A 282 -4.76 -2.39 -19.63
CA LEU A 282 -5.23 -1.83 -18.36
C LEU A 282 -5.99 -2.85 -17.51
N THR A 283 -6.67 -3.82 -18.14
CA THR A 283 -7.29 -4.95 -17.44
C THR A 283 -6.23 -5.84 -16.79
N ASP A 284 -5.14 -6.14 -17.50
CA ASP A 284 -4.03 -6.93 -16.97
C ASP A 284 -3.29 -6.17 -15.83
N VAL A 285 -3.09 -4.86 -15.98
CA VAL A 285 -2.54 -4.00 -14.92
C VAL A 285 -3.45 -3.97 -13.69
N ALA A 286 -4.77 -3.82 -13.86
CA ALA A 286 -5.73 -3.87 -12.76
C ALA A 286 -5.68 -5.23 -12.03
N ALA A 287 -5.62 -6.33 -12.77
CA ALA A 287 -5.54 -7.67 -12.19
C ALA A 287 -4.22 -7.91 -11.44
N HIS A 288 -3.10 -7.47 -12.00
CA HIS A 288 -1.77 -7.63 -11.40
C HIS A 288 -1.57 -6.75 -10.15
N SER A 289 -1.95 -5.47 -10.24
CA SER A 289 -1.97 -4.54 -9.09
C SER A 289 -3.04 -4.88 -8.07
N ARG A 290 -4.01 -5.74 -8.45
CA ARG A 290 -5.21 -6.10 -7.67
C ARG A 290 -6.09 -4.89 -7.38
N GLY A 291 -6.08 -3.94 -8.31
CA GLY A 291 -6.79 -2.67 -8.27
C GLY A 291 -6.22 -1.66 -7.27
N ASN A 292 -4.96 -1.81 -6.86
CA ASN A 292 -4.26 -0.80 -6.08
C ASN A 292 -3.83 0.36 -7.00
N PRO A 293 -4.28 1.61 -6.76
CA PRO A 293 -4.04 2.73 -7.66
C PRO A 293 -2.57 3.11 -7.77
N GLY A 294 -1.81 3.21 -6.68
CA GLY A 294 -0.40 3.60 -6.74
C GLY A 294 0.49 2.56 -7.40
N VAL A 295 0.19 1.27 -7.22
CA VAL A 295 0.88 0.17 -7.94
C VAL A 295 0.53 0.20 -9.42
N ALA A 296 -0.75 0.35 -9.77
CA ALA A 296 -1.19 0.44 -11.16
C ALA A 296 -0.54 1.64 -11.87
N TRP A 297 -0.50 2.80 -11.21
CA TRP A 297 0.17 4.00 -11.70
C TRP A 297 1.68 3.79 -11.89
N ALA A 298 2.36 3.13 -10.95
CA ALA A 298 3.79 2.86 -11.09
C ALA A 298 4.07 1.95 -12.31
N ILE A 299 3.25 0.92 -12.50
CA ILE A 299 3.34 0.02 -13.66
C ILE A 299 3.06 0.77 -14.96
N TRP A 300 2.01 1.60 -14.97
CA TRP A 300 1.69 2.47 -16.10
C TRP A 300 2.91 3.31 -16.48
N ARG A 301 3.43 4.10 -15.54
CA ARG A 301 4.59 4.97 -15.75
C ARG A 301 5.84 4.21 -16.19
N TYR A 302 6.06 2.99 -15.71
CA TYR A 302 7.16 2.11 -16.13
C TYR A 302 7.00 1.57 -17.56
N SER A 303 5.76 1.42 -18.03
CA SER A 303 5.44 0.86 -19.34
C SER A 303 5.56 1.84 -20.50
N LEU A 304 5.60 3.15 -20.21
CA LEU A 304 5.62 4.21 -21.22
C LEU A 304 7.00 4.29 -21.92
N SER A 305 7.00 4.46 -23.24
CA SER A 305 8.20 4.52 -24.11
C SER A 305 7.95 5.35 -25.38
N ARG A 306 9.01 5.62 -26.14
CA ARG A 306 8.92 6.16 -27.52
C ARG A 306 9.51 5.16 -28.51
N LEU A 307 8.95 5.06 -29.72
CA LEU A 307 9.65 4.44 -30.84
C LEU A 307 10.73 5.40 -31.40
N PRO A 308 11.78 4.90 -32.06
CA PRO A 308 12.74 5.73 -32.78
C PRO A 308 12.07 6.46 -33.95
N ASP A 309 12.52 7.68 -34.24
CA ASP A 309 11.98 8.58 -35.28
C ASP A 309 12.13 8.08 -36.75
N GLN A 310 12.34 6.78 -37.01
CA GLN A 310 12.66 6.28 -38.36
C GLN A 310 11.50 5.60 -39.11
N ASP A 311 10.41 5.19 -38.45
CA ASP A 311 9.33 4.46 -39.15
C ASP A 311 8.03 5.26 -39.35
N MET A 312 7.97 6.56 -39.00
CA MET A 312 6.72 7.34 -39.08
C MET A 312 6.86 8.73 -39.72
N ALA A 313 7.71 8.85 -40.74
CA ALA A 313 7.59 9.96 -41.69
C ALA A 313 6.26 9.93 -42.48
N GLU A 314 5.48 8.85 -42.41
CA GLU A 314 4.19 8.72 -43.11
C GLU A 314 2.98 9.24 -42.33
N HIS A 315 3.11 9.63 -41.05
CA HIS A 315 1.99 10.19 -40.26
C HIS A 315 2.28 11.61 -39.74
N ALA A 316 3.30 12.27 -40.30
CA ALA A 316 3.70 13.65 -40.01
C ALA A 316 2.70 14.68 -40.59
N GLY A 317 1.41 14.48 -40.34
CA GLY A 317 0.31 15.36 -40.71
C GLY A 317 -0.64 15.70 -39.56
N HIS A 318 -0.41 15.20 -38.34
CA HIS A 318 -1.30 15.45 -37.21
C HIS A 318 -0.56 16.01 -35.98
N ASP A 319 -1.14 17.05 -35.40
CA ASP A 319 -0.74 17.87 -34.26
C ASP A 319 -0.82 17.11 -32.91
N THR A 320 -0.53 15.80 -32.92
CA THR A 320 -0.79 14.84 -31.83
C THR A 320 0.46 14.04 -31.50
N GLU A 321 0.91 14.07 -30.25
CA GLU A 321 2.09 13.33 -29.80
C GLU A 321 1.71 11.88 -29.43
N THR A 322 2.29 10.88 -30.11
CA THR A 322 2.01 9.46 -29.80
C THR A 322 3.01 8.92 -28.78
N VAL A 323 2.51 8.39 -27.66
CA VAL A 323 3.28 7.67 -26.65
C VAL A 323 3.00 6.18 -26.76
N TRP A 324 4.07 5.39 -26.77
CA TRP A 324 3.99 3.95 -26.94
C TRP A 324 4.04 3.23 -25.60
N VAL A 325 3.19 2.22 -25.44
CA VAL A 325 3.07 1.41 -24.22
C VAL A 325 3.66 0.03 -24.50
N LYS A 326 4.59 -0.40 -23.66
CA LYS A 326 5.15 -1.75 -23.74
C LYS A 326 4.04 -2.79 -23.57
N PRO A 327 3.97 -3.81 -24.45
CA PRO A 327 3.04 -4.92 -24.28
C PRO A 327 3.23 -5.59 -22.92
N TRP A 328 2.13 -6.04 -22.31
CA TRP A 328 2.16 -6.65 -20.98
C TRP A 328 3.16 -7.82 -20.87
N GLN A 329 3.32 -8.62 -21.93
CA GLN A 329 4.26 -9.76 -21.95
C GLN A 329 5.73 -9.34 -21.92
N GLN A 330 6.04 -8.12 -22.35
CA GLN A 330 7.40 -7.59 -22.41
C GLN A 330 7.80 -6.83 -21.15
N ILE A 331 6.85 -6.48 -20.29
CA ILE A 331 7.15 -5.82 -19.01
C ILE A 331 7.88 -6.80 -18.08
N ARG A 332 9.01 -6.36 -17.54
CA ARG A 332 9.81 -7.07 -16.54
C ARG A 332 9.77 -6.28 -15.24
N LEU A 333 8.87 -6.68 -14.34
CA LEU A 333 8.76 -6.07 -13.03
C LEU A 333 9.79 -6.68 -12.07
N PRO A 334 10.30 -5.90 -11.09
CA PRO A 334 11.19 -6.42 -10.06
C PRO A 334 10.53 -7.57 -9.29
N THR A 335 11.32 -8.61 -9.01
CA THR A 335 10.86 -9.77 -8.24
C THR A 335 11.84 -10.06 -7.12
N PRO A 336 11.35 -10.49 -5.93
CA PRO A 336 12.23 -10.92 -4.86
C PRO A 336 13.15 -12.08 -5.30
N PRO A 337 14.33 -12.23 -4.68
CA PRO A 337 15.27 -13.28 -5.05
C PRO A 337 14.66 -14.69 -4.92
N SER A 338 15.06 -15.61 -5.79
CA SER A 338 14.68 -17.02 -5.70
C SER A 338 15.95 -17.89 -5.73
N PRO A 339 16.29 -18.61 -4.64
CA PRO A 339 15.59 -18.66 -3.36
C PRO A 339 15.77 -17.38 -2.51
N CYS A 340 14.67 -16.90 -1.93
CA CYS A 340 14.67 -15.85 -0.91
C CYS A 340 15.04 -16.44 0.47
N ASN A 341 16.06 -15.89 1.12
CA ASN A 341 16.52 -16.33 2.43
C ASN A 341 15.63 -15.79 3.58
N HIS A 342 15.85 -16.27 4.81
CA HIS A 342 15.01 -15.88 5.95
C HIS A 342 15.13 -14.40 6.33
N SER A 343 16.34 -13.83 6.28
CA SER A 343 16.57 -12.43 6.63
C SER A 343 15.88 -11.49 5.63
N GLU A 344 15.93 -11.80 4.33
CA GLU A 344 15.20 -11.10 3.27
C GLU A 344 13.68 -11.17 3.50
N LEU A 345 13.13 -12.35 3.81
CA LEU A 345 11.71 -12.49 4.14
C LEU A 345 11.30 -11.67 5.36
N PHE A 346 12.13 -11.65 6.39
CA PHE A 346 11.86 -10.89 7.61
C PHE A 346 11.89 -9.39 7.38
N VAL A 347 12.87 -8.90 6.62
CA VAL A 347 12.93 -7.49 6.19
C VAL A 347 11.68 -7.12 5.39
N LEU A 348 11.33 -7.89 4.35
CA LEU A 348 10.15 -7.61 3.53
C LEU A 348 8.87 -7.61 4.36
N GLN A 349 8.72 -8.55 5.29
CA GLN A 349 7.57 -8.60 6.18
C GLN A 349 7.52 -7.38 7.11
N ALA A 350 8.63 -7.01 7.74
CA ALA A 350 8.66 -5.92 8.70
C ALA A 350 8.39 -4.57 8.04
N VAL A 351 8.97 -4.33 6.86
CA VAL A 351 8.73 -3.11 6.08
C VAL A 351 7.26 -3.00 5.68
N LEU A 352 6.64 -4.07 5.19
CA LEU A 352 5.21 -4.05 4.83
C LEU A 352 4.29 -3.90 6.05
N LEU A 353 4.70 -4.47 7.18
CA LEU A 353 3.93 -4.41 8.42
C LEU A 353 3.83 -2.99 8.98
N HIS A 354 4.88 -2.20 8.82
CA HIS A 354 5.01 -0.86 9.39
C HIS A 354 4.90 0.27 8.35
N ASP A 355 4.62 -0.08 7.09
CA ASP A 355 4.64 0.84 5.94
C ASP A 355 5.96 1.63 5.80
N GLY A 356 7.06 0.94 6.11
CA GLY A 356 8.42 1.48 6.10
C GLY A 356 9.10 1.43 7.46
N LEU A 357 10.41 1.19 7.48
CA LEU A 357 11.22 1.21 8.70
C LEU A 357 12.63 1.73 8.42
N THR A 358 13.22 2.36 9.43
CA THR A 358 14.64 2.71 9.42
C THR A 358 15.51 1.46 9.63
N THR A 359 16.79 1.52 9.23
CA THR A 359 17.76 0.44 9.50
C THR A 359 17.87 0.12 10.99
N GLN A 360 17.78 1.12 11.85
CA GLN A 360 17.82 0.95 13.31
C GLN A 360 16.58 0.18 13.79
N ALA A 361 15.38 0.58 13.36
CA ALA A 361 14.14 -0.10 13.74
C ALA A 361 14.08 -1.54 13.22
N LEU A 362 14.59 -1.81 12.02
CA LEU A 362 14.74 -3.18 11.49
C LEU A 362 15.69 -4.02 12.37
N THR A 363 16.85 -3.47 12.73
CA THR A 363 17.83 -4.15 13.58
C THR A 363 17.24 -4.53 14.95
N LEU A 364 16.35 -3.69 15.49
CA LEU A 364 15.70 -3.93 16.77
C LEU A 364 14.50 -4.89 16.68
N SER A 365 13.79 -4.93 15.56
CA SER A 365 12.55 -5.71 15.39
C SER A 365 12.76 -7.11 14.79
N LEU A 366 13.89 -7.35 14.15
CA LEU A 366 14.16 -8.61 13.47
C LEU A 366 15.03 -9.55 14.32
N PRO A 367 14.83 -10.88 14.20
CA PRO A 367 15.62 -11.87 14.93
C PRO A 367 17.01 -12.13 14.31
N SER A 368 17.33 -11.49 13.19
CA SER A 368 18.58 -11.66 12.43
C SER A 368 19.68 -10.74 12.96
N ALA A 369 20.94 -11.12 12.75
CA ALA A 369 22.06 -10.24 13.11
C ALA A 369 22.09 -8.98 12.22
N ALA A 370 22.56 -7.85 12.76
CA ALA A 370 22.62 -6.57 12.04
C ALA A 370 23.32 -6.67 10.67
N PHE A 371 24.41 -7.45 10.59
CA PHE A 371 25.12 -7.69 9.33
C PHE A 371 24.26 -8.44 8.30
N GLU A 372 23.50 -9.45 8.72
CA GLU A 372 22.59 -10.18 7.81
C GLU A 372 21.45 -9.29 7.30
N ILE A 373 20.94 -8.41 8.17
CA ILE A 373 19.92 -7.42 7.79
C ILE A 373 20.51 -6.47 6.75
N GLN A 374 21.73 -5.96 6.96
CA GLN A 374 22.38 -5.07 6.00
C GLN A 374 22.63 -5.76 4.65
N CYS A 375 23.07 -7.01 4.65
CA CYS A 375 23.21 -7.81 3.42
C CYS A 375 21.87 -8.00 2.70
N ALA A 376 20.79 -8.30 3.43
CA ALA A 376 19.46 -8.43 2.87
C ALA A 376 18.95 -7.11 2.27
N LEU A 377 19.11 -6.00 2.99
CA LEU A 377 18.76 -4.66 2.50
C LEU A 377 19.51 -4.31 1.21
N THR A 378 20.82 -4.55 1.19
CA THR A 378 21.67 -4.25 0.03
C THR A 378 21.26 -5.06 -1.19
N ARG A 379 21.02 -6.37 -1.03
CA ARG A 379 20.61 -7.24 -2.13
C ARG A 379 19.22 -6.91 -2.65
N LEU A 380 18.27 -6.63 -1.76
CA LEU A 380 16.90 -6.25 -2.15
C LEU A 380 16.86 -4.89 -2.84
N LEU A 381 17.71 -3.94 -2.43
CA LEU A 381 17.90 -2.66 -3.12
C LEU A 381 18.48 -2.86 -4.53
N GLN A 382 19.51 -3.69 -4.68
CA GLN A 382 20.11 -4.00 -6.00
C GLN A 382 19.15 -4.66 -6.99
N LEU A 383 18.08 -5.30 -6.49
CA LEU A 383 17.04 -5.94 -7.30
C LEU A 383 15.82 -5.04 -7.51
N ASP A 384 15.88 -3.77 -7.10
CA ASP A 384 14.76 -2.81 -7.14
C ASP A 384 13.51 -3.29 -6.38
N VAL A 385 13.69 -4.20 -5.41
CA VAL A 385 12.61 -4.74 -4.57
C VAL A 385 12.35 -3.84 -3.37
N LEU A 386 13.42 -3.25 -2.83
CA LEU A 386 13.34 -2.20 -1.81
C LEU A 386 13.81 -0.87 -2.39
N GLU A 387 13.27 0.20 -1.84
CA GLU A 387 13.70 1.57 -2.05
C GLU A 387 13.90 2.27 -0.70
N MET A 388 14.74 3.30 -0.69
CA MET A 388 14.97 4.16 0.47
C MET A 388 14.27 5.50 0.23
N VAL A 389 13.21 5.77 0.99
CA VAL A 389 12.43 7.01 0.90
C VAL A 389 12.49 7.70 2.25
N GLN A 390 13.03 8.93 2.30
CA GLN A 390 13.12 9.72 3.54
C GLN A 390 13.69 8.92 4.74
N GLN A 391 14.80 8.20 4.54
CA GLN A 391 15.45 7.33 5.55
C GLN A 391 14.66 6.07 5.97
N HIS A 392 13.56 5.75 5.30
CA HIS A 392 12.77 4.55 5.53
C HIS A 392 12.90 3.59 4.35
N TRP A 393 13.20 2.33 4.66
CA TRP A 393 13.14 1.24 3.69
C TRP A 393 11.69 0.90 3.40
N ARG A 394 11.31 0.89 2.12
CA ARG A 394 9.97 0.52 1.63
C ARG A 394 10.07 -0.49 0.50
N VAL A 395 9.08 -1.34 0.32
CA VAL A 395 9.01 -2.28 -0.81
C VAL A 395 8.57 -1.52 -2.04
N SER A 396 9.36 -1.43 -3.11
CA SER A 396 9.00 -0.62 -4.28
C SER A 396 7.59 -0.97 -4.81
N PRO A 397 6.84 0.01 -5.34
CA PRO A 397 5.47 -0.24 -5.83
C PRO A 397 5.44 -1.28 -6.95
N LEU A 398 6.48 -1.34 -7.79
CA LEU A 398 6.61 -2.32 -8.87
C LEU A 398 6.86 -3.75 -8.35
N ALA A 399 7.59 -3.89 -7.24
CA ALA A 399 7.88 -5.20 -6.64
C ALA A 399 6.77 -5.71 -5.72
N TYR A 400 5.91 -4.80 -5.22
CA TYR A 400 4.91 -5.11 -4.21
C TYR A 400 4.01 -6.31 -4.52
N PRO A 401 3.43 -6.46 -5.73
CA PRO A 401 2.62 -7.64 -6.07
C PRO A 401 3.38 -8.97 -5.92
N ALA A 402 4.63 -9.02 -6.40
CA ALA A 402 5.48 -10.21 -6.34
C ALA A 402 5.91 -10.53 -4.90
N VAL A 403 6.29 -9.52 -4.12
CA VAL A 403 6.62 -9.68 -2.69
C VAL A 403 5.42 -10.20 -1.91
N ARG A 404 4.23 -9.63 -2.15
CA ARG A 404 2.99 -10.05 -1.52
C ARG A 404 2.67 -11.51 -1.85
N GLU A 405 2.81 -11.91 -3.11
CA GLU A 405 2.58 -13.30 -3.53
C GLU A 405 3.59 -14.26 -2.88
N MET A 406 4.87 -13.90 -2.84
CA MET A 406 5.90 -14.70 -2.17
C MET A 406 5.62 -14.88 -0.67
N LEU A 407 5.22 -13.82 0.04
CA LEU A 407 4.87 -13.90 1.47
C LEU A 407 3.58 -14.70 1.69
N ALA A 408 2.65 -14.68 0.73
CA ALA A 408 1.43 -15.48 0.77
C ALA A 408 1.68 -16.96 0.44
N SER A 409 2.57 -17.31 -0.50
CA SER A 409 2.88 -18.71 -0.83
C SER A 409 3.64 -19.39 0.32
N ARG A 410 4.42 -18.63 1.07
CA ARG A 410 5.12 -19.08 2.28
C ARG A 410 4.23 -19.03 3.54
N SER A 411 2.90 -19.13 3.38
CA SER A 411 1.84 -19.07 4.42
C SER A 411 2.05 -19.91 5.68
N PHE A 412 3.03 -20.81 5.70
CA PHE A 412 3.48 -21.56 6.86
C PHE A 412 4.13 -20.69 7.97
N TRP A 413 4.46 -19.42 7.71
CA TRP A 413 5.19 -18.55 8.65
C TRP A 413 4.34 -17.58 9.50
N TRP A 414 3.09 -17.29 9.11
CA TRP A 414 2.23 -16.34 9.82
C TRP A 414 1.82 -16.79 11.22
N THR A 415 1.74 -18.10 11.48
CA THR A 415 1.31 -18.69 12.76
C THR A 415 2.47 -18.92 13.73
N LYS A 416 3.63 -19.37 13.25
CA LYS A 416 4.74 -19.77 14.14
C LYS A 416 5.46 -18.61 14.81
N ILE A 417 5.61 -17.45 14.16
CA ILE A 417 6.35 -16.32 14.76
C ILE A 417 5.45 -15.49 15.67
N ILE A 418 4.17 -15.32 15.34
CA ILE A 418 3.19 -14.74 16.27
C ILE A 418 3.18 -15.59 17.55
N ASN A 419 3.16 -16.92 17.44
CA ASN A 419 3.19 -17.79 18.60
C ASN A 419 4.51 -17.72 19.41
N ARG A 420 5.68 -17.48 18.79
CA ARG A 420 6.96 -17.43 19.52
C ARG A 420 7.18 -16.13 20.30
N VAL A 421 6.68 -15.00 19.80
CA VAL A 421 6.73 -13.70 20.52
C VAL A 421 5.56 -13.60 21.49
N CYS A 422 4.36 -14.03 21.10
CA CYS A 422 3.21 -14.04 22.00
C CYS A 422 3.40 -15.03 23.15
N SER A 423 3.94 -16.25 22.94
CA SER A 423 4.09 -17.23 24.05
C SER A 423 5.02 -16.78 25.17
N THR A 424 6.02 -15.93 24.88
CA THR A 424 6.87 -15.32 25.92
C THR A 424 6.16 -14.19 26.68
N ILE A 425 5.18 -13.54 26.04
CA ILE A 425 4.47 -12.36 26.56
C ILE A 425 3.15 -12.74 27.27
N THR A 426 2.45 -13.81 26.86
CA THR A 426 1.17 -14.23 27.46
C THR A 426 1.32 -14.65 28.93
N THR A 427 2.49 -15.16 29.31
CA THR A 427 2.80 -15.55 30.71
C THR A 427 2.73 -14.37 31.69
N GLN A 428 2.81 -13.13 31.20
CA GLN A 428 2.77 -11.91 32.02
C GLN A 428 1.35 -11.33 32.17
N TRP A 429 0.38 -11.79 31.37
CA TRP A 429 -0.99 -11.26 31.34
C TRP A 429 -1.96 -11.91 32.35
N LEU A 430 -1.65 -13.12 32.84
CA LEU A 430 -2.49 -13.81 33.85
C LEU A 430 -2.23 -13.37 35.29
N ARG A 431 -1.39 -12.34 35.52
CA ARG A 431 -1.27 -11.71 36.85
C ARG A 431 -1.98 -10.36 36.85
N PRO A 432 -3.08 -10.21 37.61
CA PRO A 432 -3.71 -8.91 37.75
C PRO A 432 -2.78 -7.99 38.55
N ASN A 433 -2.13 -7.04 37.87
CA ASN A 433 -1.47 -5.94 38.55
C ASN A 433 -2.56 -5.04 39.12
N ARG A 434 -2.69 -5.05 40.45
CA ARG A 434 -3.45 -4.06 41.20
C ARG A 434 -2.85 -2.69 40.90
N LEU A 435 -3.68 -1.77 40.43
CA LEU A 435 -3.38 -0.34 40.41
C LEU A 435 -2.99 0.10 41.84
N PRO A 436 -1.93 0.91 42.03
CA PRO A 436 -1.64 1.45 43.35
C PRO A 436 -2.69 2.52 43.68
N THR A 437 -3.58 2.20 44.61
CA THR A 437 -4.40 3.19 45.32
C THR A 437 -3.46 4.03 46.18
N GLY A 438 -3.30 5.31 45.82
CA GLY A 438 -2.59 6.27 46.65
C GLY A 438 -3.41 6.61 47.87
N ASP A 439 -2.88 6.30 49.05
CA ASP A 439 -3.23 6.98 50.29
C ASP A 439 -1.94 7.58 50.85
N PHE A 440 -1.86 8.91 50.77
CA PHE A 440 -0.84 9.70 51.45
C PHE A 440 -1.21 9.78 52.93
N HIS A 441 -0.50 9.02 53.77
CA HIS A 441 -0.38 9.36 55.19
C HIS A 441 1.08 9.30 55.63
N GLU A 442 1.52 10.44 56.16
CA GLU A 442 2.81 10.68 56.80
C GLU A 442 3.12 9.63 57.88
N HIS A 443 4.34 9.10 57.88
CA HIS A 443 5.07 8.83 59.12
C HIS A 443 6.58 8.93 58.89
N ARG A 444 7.16 9.99 59.47
CA ARG A 444 8.60 10.07 59.80
C ARG A 444 8.98 8.89 60.70
N LEU A 445 10.11 8.24 60.43
CA LEU A 445 11.10 7.84 61.44
C LEU A 445 12.49 7.75 60.79
N ALA A 446 13.50 8.17 61.55
CA ALA A 446 14.84 8.54 61.09
C ALA A 446 15.94 7.57 61.60
N PHE A 447 17.12 7.68 60.97
CA PHE A 447 18.46 7.20 61.37
C PHE A 447 18.70 5.67 61.42
N ALA A 448 19.84 5.08 61.03
CA ALA A 448 21.19 5.55 60.69
C ALA A 448 21.98 4.46 59.87
N PRO A 449 23.23 4.73 59.40
CA PRO A 449 23.88 4.08 58.25
C PRO A 449 25.13 3.20 58.57
N ALA A 450 25.58 2.38 57.60
CA ALA A 450 26.97 1.88 57.41
C ALA A 450 27.02 0.96 56.17
N ARG A 451 28.05 0.81 55.34
CA ARG A 451 29.33 1.45 54.99
C ARG A 451 29.78 0.80 53.64
N PRO A 452 30.71 1.38 52.88
CA PRO A 452 31.00 0.99 51.49
C PRO A 452 32.06 -0.13 51.40
N LEU A 453 31.96 -0.99 50.38
CA LEU A 453 33.06 -1.88 49.98
C LEU A 453 33.92 -1.22 48.90
N SER A 454 35.21 -1.25 49.18
CA SER A 454 36.32 -0.57 48.52
C SER A 454 36.68 -1.15 47.15
N ALA A 455 37.22 -0.27 46.32
CA ALA A 455 37.98 -0.56 45.11
C ALA A 455 39.20 -1.46 45.37
N GLN A 456 39.47 -2.37 44.42
CA GLN A 456 40.82 -2.85 44.14
C GLN A 456 41.05 -2.86 42.63
N SER A 457 42.14 -2.20 42.26
CA SER A 457 42.64 -1.95 40.91
C SER A 457 43.68 -2.99 40.50
N PHE A 458 43.69 -3.32 39.20
CA PHE A 458 44.83 -3.64 38.33
C PHE A 458 45.87 -4.72 38.72
N SER A 459 46.05 -5.71 37.83
CA SER A 459 47.32 -5.92 37.09
C SER A 459 47.23 -7.01 36.00
N LEU A 460 47.47 -6.59 34.75
CA LEU A 460 48.18 -7.22 33.61
C LEU A 460 48.51 -8.73 33.61
N ARG A 461 48.23 -9.40 32.49
CA ARG A 461 49.28 -9.90 31.56
C ARG A 461 48.70 -10.36 30.20
N LEU A 462 49.24 -9.76 29.14
CA LEU A 462 49.22 -10.25 27.76
C LEU A 462 50.03 -11.56 27.65
N ARG A 463 49.51 -12.51 26.87
CA ARG A 463 50.26 -13.32 25.89
C ARG A 463 49.32 -13.79 24.79
#